data_AF-A0A946HLT6-F1
#
_entry.id   AF-A0A946HLT6-F1
#
_cell.length_a   1.000
_cell.length_b   1.000
_cell.length_c   1.000
_cell.angle_alpha   90.00
_cell.angle_beta   90.00
_cell.angle_gamma   90.00
#
_symmetry.space_group_name_H-M   'P 1'
#
loop_
_entity.id
_entity.type
_entity.pdbx_description
1 polymer ?
#
loop_
_entity_poly.entity_id
_entity_poly.type
_entity_poly.pdbx_seq_one_letter_code
_entity_poly.pdbx_strand_id
1 'polypeptide(L)'
;MAKRDFYEVLGVAKGSSADEIKKAYRSKARELHPDRNSGNPNAEGQFKEANAAYEVLKDAEKKAAYDRFGHAAFEGGGGRPGGGFGGGNQGDFANAFGDVFDDLFGDFMGGGGRGGGRQRNARGSDLRYNLKVTLAEAHSGLHKTLNLPTSAACGSCDGTGAEGGSEPSTCPTCSGMGKVRAQQGFFTVERTCPTCSGMGQIVKNPCNVCSGQGRVEKDRALSVNIPPGVETGTRIRLSGEGEAGMRGGAKGDLYIFIEVT
;
A
#
# COMPACT_ATOMS: atom_id res chain seq x y z
N MET A 1 12.81 -38.69 -15.49
CA MET A 1 13.21 -38.29 -16.85
C MET A 1 13.76 -36.88 -16.77
N ALA A 2 14.87 -36.57 -17.45
CA ALA A 2 15.43 -35.22 -17.46
C ALA A 2 14.37 -34.24 -18.00
N LYS A 3 14.18 -33.10 -17.32
CA LYS A 3 13.28 -32.03 -17.80
C LYS A 3 13.83 -31.49 -19.12
N ARG A 4 12.95 -31.22 -20.09
CA ARG A 4 13.34 -30.69 -21.40
C ARG A 4 13.81 -29.25 -21.26
N ASP A 5 14.82 -28.89 -22.04
CA ASP A 5 15.38 -27.54 -22.01
C ASP A 5 14.32 -26.50 -22.37
N PHE A 6 14.22 -25.41 -21.59
CA PHE A 6 13.21 -24.37 -21.78
C PHE A 6 13.32 -23.68 -23.15
N TYR A 7 14.52 -23.62 -23.72
CA TYR A 7 14.75 -23.14 -25.08
C TYR A 7 14.14 -24.08 -26.13
N GLU A 8 14.27 -25.39 -25.95
CA GLU A 8 13.64 -26.40 -26.82
C GLU A 8 12.12 -26.42 -26.66
N VAL A 9 11.64 -26.27 -25.42
CA VAL A 9 10.21 -26.18 -25.10
C VAL A 9 9.56 -24.98 -25.78
N LEU A 10 10.25 -23.84 -25.91
CA LEU A 10 9.76 -22.69 -26.67
C LEU A 10 10.13 -22.72 -28.15
N GLY A 11 11.05 -23.59 -28.57
CA GLY A 11 11.52 -23.71 -29.96
C GLY A 11 12.44 -22.56 -30.38
N VAL A 12 13.22 -22.00 -29.45
CA VAL A 12 14.11 -20.86 -29.67
C VAL A 12 15.56 -21.23 -29.36
N ALA A 13 16.53 -20.54 -29.96
CA ALA A 13 17.95 -20.81 -29.70
C ALA A 13 18.40 -20.23 -28.35
N LYS A 14 19.39 -20.88 -27.72
CA LYS A 14 20.03 -20.36 -26.51
C LYS A 14 20.75 -19.04 -26.84
N GLY A 15 20.34 -17.95 -26.21
CA GLY A 15 20.81 -16.59 -26.53
C GLY A 15 19.80 -15.71 -27.27
N SER A 16 18.59 -16.22 -27.55
CA SER A 16 17.50 -15.41 -28.12
C SER A 16 17.14 -14.21 -27.23
N SER A 17 16.76 -13.11 -27.87
CA SER A 17 16.31 -11.89 -27.22
C SER A 17 14.96 -12.07 -26.52
N ALA A 18 14.65 -11.19 -25.57
CA ALA A 18 13.37 -11.24 -24.83
C ALA A 18 12.16 -11.14 -25.77
N ASP A 19 12.27 -10.38 -26.86
CA ASP A 19 11.21 -10.21 -27.86
C ASP A 19 11.00 -11.47 -28.70
N GLU A 20 12.07 -12.19 -29.04
CA GLU A 20 11.99 -13.49 -29.74
C GLU A 20 11.37 -14.57 -28.86
N ILE A 21 11.77 -14.63 -27.59
CA ILE A 21 11.20 -15.54 -26.57
C ILE A 21 9.70 -15.28 -26.39
N LYS A 22 9.30 -14.01 -26.31
CA LYS A 22 7.89 -13.60 -26.19
C LYS A 22 7.08 -13.93 -27.43
N LYS A 23 7.66 -13.78 -28.63
CA LYS A 23 7.01 -14.12 -29.90
C LYS A 23 6.82 -15.64 -30.03
N ALA A 24 7.82 -16.43 -29.68
CA ALA A 24 7.75 -17.89 -29.71
C ALA A 24 6.73 -18.43 -28.70
N TYR A 25 6.71 -17.89 -27.48
CA TYR A 25 5.70 -18.22 -26.48
C TYR A 25 4.28 -17.95 -26.98
N ARG A 26 4.03 -16.79 -27.61
CA ARG A 26 2.71 -16.45 -28.16
C ARG A 26 2.27 -17.41 -29.29
N SER A 27 3.21 -17.89 -30.11
CA SER A 27 2.90 -18.89 -31.14
C SER A 27 2.50 -20.22 -30.50
N LYS A 28 3.33 -20.72 -29.57
CA LYS A 28 3.06 -21.98 -28.86
C LYS A 28 1.81 -21.93 -27.99
N ALA A 29 1.55 -20.81 -27.32
CA ALA A 29 0.34 -20.63 -26.52
C ALA A 29 -0.94 -20.64 -27.37
N ARG A 30 -0.87 -20.13 -28.61
CA ARG A 30 -1.99 -20.16 -29.56
C ARG A 30 -2.17 -21.53 -30.22
N GLU A 31 -1.09 -22.27 -30.42
CA GLU A 31 -1.08 -23.63 -30.96
C GLU A 31 -1.54 -24.67 -29.93
N LEU A 32 -1.22 -24.47 -28.65
CA LEU A 32 -1.53 -25.37 -27.53
C LEU A 32 -2.73 -24.92 -26.68
N HIS A 33 -3.48 -23.91 -27.15
CA HIS A 33 -4.61 -23.36 -26.41
C HIS A 33 -5.71 -24.42 -26.18
N PRO A 34 -6.28 -24.53 -24.96
CA PRO A 34 -7.32 -25.51 -24.64
C PRO A 34 -8.54 -25.46 -25.57
N ASP A 35 -9.02 -24.27 -25.94
CA ASP A 35 -10.17 -24.11 -26.87
C ASP A 35 -9.92 -24.69 -28.28
N ARG A 36 -8.66 -24.76 -28.74
CA ARG A 36 -8.33 -25.27 -30.08
C ARG A 36 -7.91 -26.74 -30.06
N ASN A 37 -7.65 -27.31 -28.88
CA ASN A 37 -7.18 -28.68 -28.71
C ASN A 37 -7.98 -29.44 -27.63
N SER A 38 -9.30 -29.25 -27.61
CA SER A 38 -10.23 -29.83 -26.64
C SER A 38 -10.29 -31.36 -26.60
N GLY A 39 -9.60 -32.05 -27.52
CA GLY A 39 -9.52 -33.51 -27.61
C GLY A 39 -8.13 -34.14 -27.40
N ASN A 40 -7.09 -33.34 -27.10
CA ASN A 40 -5.72 -33.87 -26.92
C ASN A 40 -5.23 -33.70 -25.48
N PRO A 41 -5.15 -34.78 -24.67
CA PRO A 41 -4.73 -34.70 -23.27
C PRO A 41 -3.25 -34.27 -23.11
N ASN A 42 -2.45 -34.33 -24.17
CA ASN A 42 -1.05 -33.89 -24.14
C ASN A 42 -0.87 -32.37 -24.36
N ALA A 43 -1.88 -31.68 -24.90
CA ALA A 43 -1.80 -30.25 -25.18
C ALA A 43 -1.73 -29.40 -23.90
N GLU A 44 -2.47 -29.80 -22.87
CA GLU A 44 -2.46 -29.13 -21.56
C GLU A 44 -1.08 -29.25 -20.88
N GLY A 45 -0.47 -30.44 -20.92
CA GLY A 45 0.87 -30.66 -20.37
C GLY A 45 1.94 -29.82 -21.07
N GLN A 46 1.90 -29.78 -22.41
CA GLN A 46 2.82 -28.98 -23.22
C GLN A 46 2.60 -27.47 -23.03
N PHE A 47 1.35 -27.04 -22.81
CA PHE A 47 1.03 -25.65 -22.50
C PHE A 47 1.58 -25.22 -21.13
N LYS A 48 1.42 -26.08 -20.11
CA LYS A 48 2.01 -25.85 -18.77
C LYS A 48 3.53 -25.76 -18.84
N GLU A 49 4.18 -26.60 -19.63
CA GLU A 49 5.63 -26.58 -19.82
C GLU A 49 6.11 -25.33 -20.56
N ALA A 50 5.38 -24.88 -21.59
CA ALA A 50 5.68 -23.64 -22.32
C ALA A 50 5.50 -22.39 -21.44
N ASN A 51 4.50 -22.38 -20.55
CA ASN A 51 4.33 -21.32 -19.56
C ASN A 51 5.50 -21.27 -18.57
N ALA A 52 5.93 -22.42 -18.05
CA ALA A 52 7.06 -22.50 -17.14
C ALA A 52 8.36 -22.01 -17.79
N ALA A 53 8.59 -22.39 -19.05
CA ALA A 53 9.73 -21.93 -19.84
C ALA A 53 9.71 -20.40 -20.03
N TYR A 54 8.56 -19.82 -20.37
CA TYR A 54 8.43 -18.38 -20.58
C TYR A 54 8.63 -17.58 -19.28
N GLU A 55 8.10 -18.05 -18.15
CA GLU A 55 8.29 -17.38 -16.85
C GLU A 55 9.75 -17.27 -16.41
N VAL A 56 10.57 -18.27 -16.75
CA VAL A 56 12.01 -18.29 -16.45
C VAL A 56 12.80 -17.45 -17.47
N LEU A 57 12.47 -17.56 -18.76
CA LEU A 57 13.23 -16.93 -19.83
C LEU A 57 12.87 -15.46 -20.09
N LYS A 58 11.71 -14.97 -19.63
CA LYS A 58 11.30 -13.56 -19.77
C LYS A 58 12.06 -12.62 -18.84
N ASP A 59 12.54 -13.12 -17.71
CA ASP A 59 13.22 -12.34 -16.68
C ASP A 59 14.73 -12.49 -16.85
N ALA A 60 15.45 -11.36 -16.94
CA ALA A 60 16.88 -11.37 -17.23
C ALA A 60 17.71 -12.06 -16.12
N GLU A 61 17.31 -11.96 -14.86
CA GLU A 61 18.00 -12.58 -13.73
C GLU A 61 17.74 -14.09 -13.70
N LYS A 62 16.48 -14.51 -13.91
CA LYS A 62 16.11 -15.93 -13.97
C LYS A 62 16.69 -16.63 -15.19
N LYS A 63 16.68 -15.97 -16.35
CA LYS A 63 17.33 -16.46 -17.57
C LYS A 63 18.83 -16.66 -17.35
N ALA A 64 19.51 -15.70 -16.72
CA ALA A 64 20.93 -15.82 -16.41
C ALA A 64 21.21 -16.95 -15.41
N ALA A 65 20.32 -17.18 -14.43
CA ALA A 65 20.43 -18.31 -13.50
C ALA A 65 20.23 -19.65 -14.23
N TYR A 66 19.24 -19.75 -15.11
CA TYR A 66 18.98 -20.93 -15.94
C TYR A 66 20.14 -21.21 -16.90
N ASP A 67 20.70 -20.18 -17.54
CA ASP A 67 21.81 -20.33 -18.48
C ASP A 67 23.08 -20.88 -17.81
N ARG A 68 23.28 -20.60 -16.50
CA ARG A 68 24.43 -21.03 -15.69
C ARG A 68 24.25 -22.39 -15.03
N PHE A 69 23.06 -22.70 -14.54
CA PHE A 69 22.81 -23.85 -13.67
C PHE A 69 21.74 -24.81 -14.21
N GLY A 70 21.15 -24.53 -15.38
CA GLY A 70 20.09 -25.34 -15.98
C GLY A 70 18.85 -25.43 -15.08
N HIS A 71 18.11 -26.54 -15.18
CA HIS A 71 16.93 -26.80 -14.33
C HIS A 71 17.28 -26.90 -12.84
N ALA A 72 18.53 -27.22 -12.49
CA ALA A 72 19.00 -27.32 -11.10
C ALA A 72 18.98 -25.96 -10.36
N ALA A 73 19.01 -24.83 -11.10
CA ALA A 73 18.86 -23.50 -10.52
C ALA A 73 17.54 -23.31 -9.76
N PHE A 74 16.53 -24.13 -10.08
CA PHE A 74 15.17 -24.03 -9.55
C PHE A 74 14.70 -25.32 -8.85
N GLU A 75 15.54 -26.36 -8.80
CA GLU A 75 15.25 -27.64 -8.12
C GLU A 75 15.92 -27.75 -6.74
N GLY A 76 16.96 -26.96 -6.46
CA GLY A 76 17.66 -26.95 -5.18
C GLY A 76 17.15 -25.85 -4.26
N GLY A 77 16.25 -26.20 -3.33
CA GLY A 77 15.87 -25.37 -2.18
C GLY A 77 16.99 -25.19 -1.15
N GLY A 78 18.15 -24.66 -1.58
CA GLY A 78 19.34 -24.55 -0.75
C GLY A 78 20.31 -23.46 -1.20
N GLY A 79 20.15 -22.26 -0.63
CA GLY A 79 21.26 -21.40 -0.21
C GLY A 79 22.08 -20.64 -1.27
N ARG A 80 21.70 -19.39 -1.56
CA ARG A 80 22.60 -18.21 -1.48
C ARG A 80 21.79 -16.88 -1.53
N PRO A 81 22.32 -15.80 -0.93
CA PRO A 81 21.53 -14.66 -0.47
C PRO A 81 21.41 -13.56 -1.53
N GLY A 82 20.19 -13.27 -1.95
CA GLY A 82 19.89 -12.13 -2.81
C GLY A 82 18.79 -12.46 -3.80
N GLY A 83 17.65 -11.80 -3.64
CA GLY A 83 16.52 -11.90 -4.58
C GLY A 83 15.48 -12.91 -4.11
N GLY A 84 14.38 -12.40 -3.55
CA GLY A 84 13.17 -13.20 -3.44
C GLY A 84 12.70 -13.63 -4.83
N PHE A 85 12.11 -14.81 -4.92
CA PHE A 85 10.78 -15.07 -5.47
C PHE A 85 10.58 -16.58 -5.65
N GLY A 86 9.66 -17.13 -4.87
CA GLY A 86 8.83 -18.29 -5.23
C GLY A 86 9.54 -19.63 -5.43
N GLY A 87 9.83 -20.33 -4.33
CA GLY A 87 10.03 -21.78 -4.35
C GLY A 87 8.68 -22.48 -4.25
N GLY A 88 8.30 -23.22 -5.30
CA GLY A 88 7.13 -24.09 -5.29
C GLY A 88 7.41 -25.39 -4.55
N ASN A 89 6.47 -25.82 -3.70
CA ASN A 89 6.38 -27.19 -3.19
C ASN A 89 5.92 -28.10 -4.34
N GLN A 90 6.80 -28.96 -4.84
CA GLN A 90 6.47 -30.06 -5.74
C GLN A 90 5.77 -31.16 -4.94
N GLY A 91 4.45 -31.03 -4.79
CA GLY A 91 3.56 -32.01 -4.15
C GLY A 91 2.10 -31.57 -4.09
N ASP A 92 1.85 -30.25 -4.12
CA ASP A 92 0.53 -29.65 -3.86
C ASP A 92 -0.06 -28.85 -5.03
N PHE A 93 0.51 -28.96 -6.24
CA PHE A 93 0.12 -28.10 -7.37
C PHE A 93 -1.30 -28.36 -7.90
N ALA A 94 -1.88 -29.55 -7.67
CA ALA A 94 -3.23 -29.88 -8.13
C ALA A 94 -4.34 -29.44 -7.15
N ASN A 95 -4.08 -29.50 -5.84
CA ASN A 95 -5.06 -29.10 -4.81
C ASN A 95 -4.99 -27.60 -4.49
N ALA A 96 -3.82 -26.97 -4.65
CA ALA A 96 -3.67 -25.53 -4.45
C ALA A 96 -4.31 -24.68 -5.56
N PHE A 97 -4.67 -25.25 -6.72
CA PHE A 97 -5.32 -24.48 -7.79
C PHE A 97 -6.84 -24.36 -7.65
N GLY A 98 -7.48 -25.23 -6.85
CA GLY A 98 -8.91 -25.13 -6.52
C GLY A 98 -9.18 -24.00 -5.52
N ASP A 99 -8.42 -23.97 -4.42
CA ASP A 99 -8.61 -22.98 -3.36
C ASP A 99 -8.06 -21.58 -3.73
N VAL A 100 -7.01 -21.51 -4.56
CA VAL A 100 -6.47 -20.22 -5.02
C VAL A 100 -7.37 -19.55 -6.07
N PHE A 101 -8.22 -20.30 -6.78
CA PHE A 101 -9.18 -19.69 -7.70
C PHE A 101 -10.34 -19.03 -6.95
N ASP A 102 -10.80 -19.62 -5.84
CA ASP A 102 -11.87 -19.06 -5.00
C ASP A 102 -11.39 -17.85 -4.19
N ASP A 103 -10.14 -17.88 -3.69
CA ASP A 103 -9.55 -16.78 -2.92
C ASP A 103 -9.10 -15.61 -3.82
N LEU A 104 -8.68 -15.89 -5.06
CA LEU A 104 -8.24 -14.85 -6.02
C LEU A 104 -9.41 -14.17 -6.76
N PHE A 105 -10.55 -14.85 -6.95
CA PHE A 105 -11.76 -14.22 -7.53
C PHE A 105 -12.63 -13.53 -6.48
N GLY A 106 -12.58 -13.96 -5.21
CA GLY A 106 -13.23 -13.29 -4.10
C GLY A 106 -12.60 -11.91 -3.78
N ASP A 107 -11.28 -11.79 -3.89
CA ASP A 107 -10.55 -10.57 -3.52
C ASP A 107 -10.36 -9.59 -4.71
N PHE A 108 -10.57 -10.04 -5.96
CA PHE A 108 -10.41 -9.19 -7.15
C PHE A 108 -11.62 -8.29 -7.45
N MET A 109 -12.82 -8.59 -6.93
CA MET A 109 -14.00 -7.71 -7.01
C MET A 109 -14.17 -6.77 -5.81
N GLY A 110 -13.16 -6.67 -4.94
CA GLY A 110 -13.23 -5.98 -3.64
C GLY A 110 -12.35 -4.74 -3.47
N GLY A 111 -12.08 -3.97 -4.53
CA GLY A 111 -11.76 -2.54 -4.43
C GLY A 111 -10.56 -2.07 -3.57
N GLY A 112 -9.40 -1.96 -4.22
CA GLY A 112 -8.55 -0.76 -4.18
C GLY A 112 -7.71 -0.46 -2.92
N GLY A 113 -6.38 -0.45 -3.06
CA GLY A 113 -5.54 0.13 -2.02
C GLY A 113 -4.02 0.05 -2.17
N ARG A 114 -3.46 0.53 -3.28
CA ARG A 114 -2.03 0.91 -3.35
C ARG A 114 -1.73 1.95 -2.24
N GLY A 115 -0.75 1.69 -1.36
CA GLY A 115 -0.15 2.77 -0.57
C GLY A 115 0.49 2.39 0.77
N GLY A 116 1.57 1.62 0.78
CA GLY A 116 2.49 1.53 1.94
C GLY A 116 3.33 2.82 2.08
N GLY A 117 2.66 3.97 2.17
CA GLY A 117 3.27 5.29 2.21
C GLY A 117 3.64 5.69 3.63
N ARG A 118 4.93 6.02 3.83
CA ARG A 118 5.48 6.89 4.88
C ARG A 118 4.43 7.42 5.87
N GLN A 119 4.36 6.81 7.04
CA GLN A 119 3.71 7.39 8.22
C GLN A 119 4.59 8.50 8.79
N ARG A 120 4.97 9.47 7.95
CA ARG A 120 5.63 10.72 8.34
C ARG A 120 4.51 11.64 8.76
N ASN A 121 4.50 12.04 10.03
CA ASN A 121 3.58 13.01 10.64
C ASN A 121 2.14 12.84 10.16
N ALA A 122 1.42 11.91 10.81
CA ALA A 122 0.02 11.66 10.50
C ALA A 122 -0.76 12.98 10.41
N ARG A 123 -1.33 13.23 9.22
CA ARG A 123 -2.25 14.34 9.01
C ARG A 123 -3.35 14.27 10.07
N GLY A 124 -3.79 15.43 10.53
CA GLY A 124 -4.93 15.51 11.44
C GLY A 124 -6.20 15.01 10.76
N SER A 125 -7.12 14.51 11.58
CA SER A 125 -8.40 13.98 11.13
C SER A 125 -9.27 15.09 10.52
N ASP A 126 -10.03 14.73 9.50
CA ASP A 126 -11.07 15.60 8.97
C ASP A 126 -12.25 15.62 9.96
N LEU A 127 -12.80 16.81 10.22
CA LEU A 127 -13.95 17.00 11.12
C LEU A 127 -15.25 17.08 10.31
N ARG A 128 -16.33 16.57 10.90
CA ARG A 128 -17.69 16.69 10.35
C ARG A 128 -18.56 17.46 11.32
N TYR A 129 -19.21 18.50 10.82
CA TYR A 129 -20.19 19.28 11.56
C TYR A 129 -21.52 19.29 10.82
N ASN A 130 -22.60 18.91 11.49
CA ASN A 130 -23.94 19.01 10.92
C ASN A 130 -24.57 20.33 11.40
N LEU A 131 -24.80 21.25 10.47
CA LEU A 131 -25.39 22.54 10.76
C LEU A 131 -26.86 22.54 10.35
N LYS A 132 -27.73 22.70 11.35
CA LYS A 132 -29.16 22.93 11.13
C LYS A 132 -29.42 24.39 10.81
N VAL A 133 -30.15 24.63 9.73
CA VAL A 133 -30.48 25.95 9.20
C VAL A 133 -31.96 25.97 8.86
N THR A 134 -32.66 27.06 9.14
CA THR A 134 -34.06 27.22 8.74
C THR A 134 -34.19 27.54 7.25
N LEU A 135 -35.35 27.25 6.65
CA LEU A 135 -35.60 27.61 5.24
C LEU A 135 -35.35 29.10 4.95
N ALA A 136 -35.71 29.98 5.88
CA ALA A 136 -35.51 31.42 5.75
C ALA A 136 -34.02 31.79 5.73
N GLU A 137 -33.22 31.23 6.66
CA GLU A 137 -31.77 31.44 6.73
C GLU A 137 -31.04 30.83 5.52
N ALA A 138 -31.51 29.69 5.03
CA ALA A 138 -30.99 29.07 3.81
C ALA A 138 -31.24 29.95 2.58
N HIS A 139 -32.35 30.70 2.53
CA HIS A 139 -32.66 31.63 1.44
C HIS A 139 -31.86 32.94 1.53
N SER A 140 -31.76 33.56 2.71
CA SER A 140 -31.05 34.83 2.86
C SER A 140 -29.52 34.70 2.98
N GLY A 141 -29.02 33.50 3.26
CA GLY A 141 -27.63 33.28 3.68
C GLY A 141 -27.45 33.62 5.16
N LEU A 142 -26.43 33.01 5.79
CA LEU A 142 -26.22 33.11 7.23
C LEU A 142 -24.73 33.20 7.56
N HIS A 143 -24.38 34.16 8.42
CA HIS A 143 -23.09 34.23 9.09
C HIS A 143 -23.22 33.60 10.48
N LYS A 144 -22.53 32.49 10.73
CA LYS A 144 -22.60 31.79 12.02
C LYS A 144 -21.21 31.49 12.55
N THR A 145 -21.02 31.72 13.85
CA THR A 145 -19.81 31.29 14.56
C THR A 145 -20.07 29.92 15.18
N LEU A 146 -19.24 28.95 14.80
CA LEU A 146 -19.27 27.57 15.29
C LEU A 146 -18.18 27.41 16.36
N ASN A 147 -18.55 26.89 17.53
CA ASN A 147 -17.59 26.51 18.56
C ASN A 147 -17.40 24.99 18.52
N LEU A 148 -16.21 24.55 18.17
CA LEU A 148 -15.88 23.14 18.02
C LEU A 148 -14.69 22.77 18.91
N PRO A 149 -14.79 21.72 19.75
CA PRO A 149 -13.63 21.13 20.38
C PRO A 149 -12.77 20.49 19.30
N THR A 150 -11.52 20.91 19.16
CA THR A 150 -10.59 20.37 18.18
C THR A 150 -9.18 20.27 18.73
N SER A 151 -8.42 19.31 18.21
CA SER A 151 -6.98 19.25 18.48
C SER A 151 -6.30 20.41 17.76
N ALA A 152 -5.76 21.38 18.51
CA ALA A 152 -4.95 22.46 17.99
C ALA A 152 -3.45 22.16 18.16
N ALA A 153 -2.60 22.72 17.31
CA ALA A 153 -1.15 22.63 17.48
C ALA A 153 -0.75 23.20 18.85
N CYS A 154 0.14 22.52 19.55
CA CYS A 154 0.58 22.96 20.87
C CYS A 154 1.48 24.20 20.72
N GLY A 155 1.03 25.35 21.22
CA GLY A 155 1.78 26.62 21.10
C GLY A 155 3.03 26.72 21.98
N SER A 156 3.24 25.79 22.93
CA SER A 156 4.49 25.76 23.72
C SER A 156 5.65 25.05 23.01
N CYS A 157 5.35 24.26 21.98
CA CYS A 157 6.34 23.54 21.20
C CYS A 157 6.16 23.72 19.68
N ASP A 158 5.30 24.64 19.26
CA ASP A 158 4.89 24.87 17.86
C ASP A 158 4.51 23.60 17.11
N GLY A 159 3.94 22.65 17.84
CA GLY A 159 3.51 21.36 17.31
C GLY A 159 4.62 20.34 17.08
N THR A 160 5.89 20.62 17.37
CA THR A 160 6.99 19.63 17.29
C THR A 160 6.84 18.47 18.29
N GLY A 161 6.16 18.74 19.41
CA GLY A 161 6.02 17.80 20.53
C GLY A 161 7.22 17.82 21.48
N ALA A 162 8.29 18.57 21.20
CA ALA A 162 9.45 18.67 22.07
C ALA A 162 9.45 19.97 22.89
N GLU A 163 10.00 19.94 24.09
CA GLU A 163 10.18 21.14 24.89
C GLU A 163 11.09 22.15 24.18
N GLY A 164 10.73 23.44 24.29
CA GLY A 164 11.42 24.54 23.62
C GLY A 164 11.29 24.56 22.09
N GLY A 165 10.34 23.79 21.51
CA GLY A 165 10.16 23.72 20.06
C GLY A 165 11.30 23.03 19.33
N SER A 166 12.12 22.24 20.04
CA SER A 166 13.24 21.51 19.43
C SER A 166 12.75 20.48 18.41
N GLU A 167 13.43 20.36 17.28
CA GLU A 167 13.00 19.41 16.25
C GLU A 167 13.23 17.94 16.70
N PRO A 168 12.27 17.04 16.42
CA PRO A 168 12.45 15.62 16.70
C PRO A 168 13.63 15.05 15.93
N SER A 169 14.51 14.34 16.64
CA SER A 169 15.65 13.66 16.01
C SER A 169 15.19 12.39 15.27
N THR A 170 15.82 12.08 14.14
CA THR A 170 15.54 10.83 13.42
C THR A 170 15.91 9.63 14.29
N CYS A 171 15.03 8.63 14.37
CA CYS A 171 15.27 7.43 15.15
C CYS A 171 16.48 6.66 14.59
N PRO A 172 17.55 6.42 15.36
CA PRO A 172 18.75 5.74 14.87
C PRO A 172 18.50 4.25 14.58
N THR A 173 17.54 3.63 15.28
CA THR A 173 17.25 2.19 15.15
C THR A 173 16.55 1.82 13.83
N CYS A 174 15.70 2.72 13.31
CA CYS A 174 14.98 2.50 12.05
C CYS A 174 15.35 3.51 10.96
N SER A 175 16.28 4.43 11.22
CA SER A 175 16.68 5.51 10.31
C SER A 175 15.49 6.28 9.72
N GLY A 176 14.45 6.53 10.53
CA GLY A 176 13.24 7.23 10.08
C GLY A 176 12.19 6.36 9.39
N MET A 177 12.40 5.05 9.28
CA MET A 177 11.44 4.15 8.62
C MET A 177 10.24 3.80 9.50
N GLY A 178 10.34 3.94 10.83
CA GLY A 178 9.28 3.54 11.78
C GLY A 178 9.18 2.03 12.01
N LYS A 179 9.87 1.22 11.20
CA LYS A 179 9.86 -0.24 11.23
C LYS A 179 11.26 -0.80 11.16
N VAL A 180 11.45 -1.96 11.78
CA VAL A 180 12.69 -2.73 11.78
C VAL A 180 12.41 -4.12 11.22
N ARG A 181 13.31 -4.63 10.38
CA ARG A 181 13.22 -5.99 9.87
C ARG A 181 13.95 -6.92 10.84
N ALA A 182 13.23 -7.89 11.39
CA ALA A 182 13.80 -8.94 12.21
C ALA A 182 13.88 -10.22 11.38
N GLN A 183 15.08 -10.76 11.22
CA GLN A 183 15.28 -12.03 10.52
C GLN A 183 15.14 -13.17 11.54
N GLN A 184 14.11 -14.01 11.39
CA GLN A 184 13.91 -15.20 12.19
C GLN A 184 14.08 -16.41 11.28
N GLY A 185 15.27 -17.00 11.30
CA GLY A 185 15.65 -18.07 10.38
C GLY A 185 15.64 -17.58 8.92
N PHE A 186 14.81 -18.20 8.09
CA PHE A 186 14.65 -17.87 6.66
C PHE A 186 13.53 -16.86 6.39
N PHE A 187 12.73 -16.49 7.40
CA PHE A 187 11.69 -15.48 7.28
C PHE A 187 12.19 -14.11 7.74
N THR A 188 11.91 -13.06 6.96
CA THR A 188 12.09 -11.67 7.39
C THR A 188 10.75 -11.13 7.82
N VAL A 189 10.60 -10.87 9.12
CA VAL A 189 9.38 -10.28 9.68
C VAL A 189 9.61 -8.80 9.88
N GLU A 190 8.72 -7.99 9.32
CA GLU A 190 8.68 -6.57 9.58
C GLU A 190 7.98 -6.32 10.92
N ARG A 191 8.66 -5.66 11.85
CA ARG A 191 8.10 -5.28 13.16
C ARG A 191 8.17 -3.76 13.32
N THR A 192 7.24 -3.21 14.07
CA THR A 192 7.28 -1.80 14.50
C THR A 192 8.59 -1.54 15.25
N CYS A 193 9.26 -0.43 14.94
CA CYS A 193 10.51 -0.07 15.61
C CYS A 193 10.25 0.13 17.12
N PRO A 194 10.94 -0.61 18.02
CA PRO A 194 10.68 -0.52 19.46
C PRO A 194 11.16 0.81 20.06
N THR A 195 12.13 1.48 19.44
CA THR A 195 12.71 2.73 19.95
C THR A 195 11.82 3.95 19.69
N CYS A 196 11.07 3.96 18.59
CA CYS A 196 10.19 5.09 18.23
C CYS A 196 8.71 4.69 18.12
N SER A 197 8.36 3.46 18.47
CA SER A 197 6.99 2.90 18.37
C SER A 197 6.29 3.19 17.04
N GLY A 198 7.00 3.05 15.92
CA GLY A 198 6.42 3.31 14.59
C GLY A 198 6.62 4.72 14.05
N MET A 199 6.99 5.69 14.89
CA MET A 199 6.96 7.11 14.52
C MET A 199 8.14 7.57 13.63
N GLY A 200 9.22 6.78 13.54
CA GLY A 200 10.43 7.15 12.78
C GLY A 200 11.28 8.27 13.41
N GLN A 201 10.75 9.00 14.39
CA GLN A 201 11.43 10.08 15.09
C GLN A 201 11.34 9.90 16.60
N ILE A 202 12.35 10.41 17.30
CA ILE A 202 12.47 10.39 18.75
C ILE A 202 12.52 11.83 19.25
N VAL A 203 11.62 12.13 20.18
CA VAL A 203 11.60 13.38 20.94
C VAL A 203 12.41 13.13 22.21
N LYS A 204 13.57 13.79 22.34
CA LYS A 204 14.44 13.62 23.52
C LYS A 204 13.84 14.25 24.77
N ASN A 205 13.26 15.43 24.62
CA ASN A 205 12.63 16.19 25.70
C ASN A 205 11.15 16.39 25.35
N PRO A 206 10.23 15.54 25.82
CA PRO A 206 8.82 15.69 25.51
C PRO A 206 8.29 17.00 26.12
N CYS A 207 7.46 17.71 25.36
CA CYS A 207 6.82 18.93 25.84
C CYS A 207 5.88 18.63 27.02
N ASN A 208 6.00 19.40 28.11
CA ASN A 208 5.20 19.23 29.33
C ASN A 208 3.70 19.52 29.15
N VAL A 209 3.33 20.34 28.16
CA VAL A 209 1.92 20.74 27.92
C VAL A 209 1.16 19.70 27.10
N CYS A 210 1.82 19.07 26.12
CA CYS A 210 1.19 18.09 25.22
C CYS A 210 1.74 16.66 25.39
N SER A 211 2.60 16.44 26.37
CA SER A 211 3.22 15.14 26.68
C SER A 211 3.86 14.46 25.46
N GLY A 212 4.49 15.23 24.55
CA GLY A 212 5.13 14.67 23.35
C GLY A 212 4.23 14.47 22.12
N GLN A 213 2.95 14.86 22.18
CA GLN A 213 2.00 14.67 21.08
C GLN A 213 2.09 15.76 20.00
N GLY A 214 2.48 16.99 20.37
CA GLY A 214 2.51 18.14 19.46
C GLY A 214 1.14 18.79 19.22
N ARG A 215 0.10 18.34 19.92
CA ARG A 215 -1.25 18.92 19.84
C ARG A 215 -1.92 18.90 21.21
N VAL A 216 -2.92 19.77 21.38
CA VAL A 216 -3.70 19.93 22.61
C VAL A 216 -5.17 20.15 22.23
N GLU A 217 -6.10 19.64 23.02
CA GLU A 217 -7.52 19.92 22.83
C GLU A 217 -7.82 21.37 23.20
N LYS A 218 -8.48 22.09 22.29
CA LYS A 218 -8.94 23.46 22.50
C LYS A 218 -10.27 23.67 21.79
N ASP A 219 -11.14 24.43 22.42
CA ASP A 219 -12.33 24.96 21.75
C ASP A 219 -11.93 26.08 20.80
N ARG A 220 -12.28 25.93 19.52
CA ARG A 220 -12.06 26.95 18.50
C ARG A 220 -13.39 27.52 18.03
N ALA A 221 -13.48 28.84 18.01
CA ALA A 221 -14.55 29.59 17.38
C ALA A 221 -14.19 29.83 15.90
N LEU A 222 -15.00 29.32 14.98
CA LEU A 222 -14.84 29.49 13.54
C LEU A 222 -16.06 30.21 12.98
N SER A 223 -15.85 31.38 12.40
CA SER A 223 -16.90 32.12 11.69
C SER A 223 -17.02 31.59 10.26
N VAL A 224 -18.19 31.06 9.93
CA VAL A 224 -18.49 30.47 8.62
C VAL A 224 -19.59 31.27 7.97
N ASN A 225 -19.40 31.56 6.67
CA ASN A 225 -20.41 32.17 5.84
C ASN A 225 -21.10 31.11 4.99
N ILE A 226 -22.42 31.00 5.13
CA ILE A 226 -23.26 30.06 4.38
C ILE A 226 -23.92 30.87 3.26
N PRO A 227 -23.63 30.54 1.99
CA PRO A 227 -24.21 31.28 0.87
C PRO A 227 -25.73 31.13 0.84
N PRO A 228 -26.46 32.12 0.26
CA PRO A 228 -27.89 32.00 0.04
C PRO A 228 -28.19 30.90 -0.99
N GLY A 229 -29.35 30.25 -0.85
CA GLY A 229 -29.82 29.19 -1.74
C GLY A 229 -29.23 27.81 -1.45
N VAL A 230 -28.79 27.54 -0.22
CA VAL A 230 -28.29 26.20 0.17
C VAL A 230 -29.44 25.23 0.44
N GLU A 231 -29.25 23.98 0.02
CA GLU A 231 -30.22 22.90 0.23
C GLU A 231 -29.69 21.83 1.20
N THR A 232 -30.58 21.00 1.74
CA THR A 232 -30.21 19.85 2.57
C THR A 232 -29.26 18.93 1.81
N GLY A 233 -28.16 18.54 2.46
CA GLY A 233 -27.11 17.73 1.84
C GLY A 233 -25.98 18.54 1.20
N THR A 234 -26.10 19.87 1.14
CA THR A 234 -24.99 20.74 0.74
C THR A 234 -23.81 20.53 1.68
N ARG A 235 -22.62 20.35 1.10
CA ARG A 235 -21.35 20.16 1.82
C ARG A 235 -20.42 21.33 1.58
N ILE A 236 -20.08 22.04 2.64
CA ILE A 236 -19.09 23.13 2.62
C ILE A 236 -17.78 22.60 3.21
N ARG A 237 -16.67 22.79 2.49
CA ARG A 237 -15.33 22.40 2.95
C ARG A 237 -14.55 23.63 3.40
N LEU A 238 -14.04 23.58 4.62
CA LEU A 238 -13.08 24.53 5.16
C LEU A 238 -11.72 23.85 5.28
N SER A 239 -10.85 24.15 4.32
CA SER A 239 -9.53 23.52 4.21
C SER A 239 -8.62 23.91 5.38
N GLY A 240 -7.98 22.93 6.02
CA GLY A 240 -7.03 23.17 7.12
C GLY A 240 -7.67 23.56 8.45
N GLU A 241 -9.00 23.53 8.55
CA GLU A 241 -9.75 23.80 9.79
C GLU A 241 -10.20 22.54 10.53
N GLY A 242 -9.72 21.36 10.11
CA GLY A 242 -9.86 20.11 10.85
C GLY A 242 -8.87 20.00 12.01
N GLU A 243 -8.64 18.78 12.48
CA GLU A 243 -7.70 18.56 13.59
C GLU A 243 -6.25 18.85 13.19
N ALA A 244 -5.43 19.25 14.16
CA ALA A 244 -3.99 19.32 14.01
C ALA A 244 -3.39 17.90 13.89
N GLY A 245 -2.49 17.75 12.90
CA GLY A 245 -1.70 16.53 12.75
C GLY A 245 -0.71 16.34 13.89
N MET A 246 -0.29 15.11 14.07
CA MET A 246 0.69 14.76 15.11
C MET A 246 2.07 15.31 14.73
N ARG A 247 2.77 15.91 15.70
CA ARG A 247 4.17 16.36 15.58
C ARG A 247 4.47 17.22 14.33
N GLY A 248 3.62 18.21 14.07
CA GLY A 248 3.75 19.09 12.90
C GLY A 248 3.18 18.49 11.61
N GLY A 249 2.34 17.45 11.72
CA GLY A 249 1.55 16.94 10.61
C GLY A 249 0.56 17.97 10.08
N ALA A 250 0.26 17.91 8.78
CA ALA A 250 -0.71 18.79 8.16
C ALA A 250 -2.07 18.68 8.85
N LYS A 251 -2.84 19.76 8.87
CA LYS A 251 -4.18 19.76 9.45
C LYS A 251 -5.16 18.99 8.56
N GLY A 252 -6.19 18.42 9.19
CA GLY A 252 -7.37 17.93 8.50
C GLY A 252 -8.22 19.08 7.96
N ASP A 253 -9.33 18.75 7.31
CA ASP A 253 -10.33 19.70 6.84
C ASP A 253 -11.62 19.60 7.66
N LEU A 254 -12.38 20.69 7.73
CA LEU A 254 -13.71 20.70 8.35
C LEU A 254 -14.77 20.65 7.25
N TYR A 255 -15.67 19.68 7.33
CA TYR A 255 -16.81 19.52 6.45
C TYR A 255 -18.10 19.86 7.19
N ILE A 256 -18.79 20.88 6.69
CA ILE A 256 -20.08 21.32 7.21
C ILE A 256 -21.17 20.77 6.30
N PHE A 257 -22.05 19.97 6.88
CA PHE A 257 -23.23 19.41 6.22
C PHE A 257 -24.44 20.23 6.62
N ILE A 258 -25.12 20.80 5.63
CA ILE A 258 -26.33 21.58 5.85
C ILE A 258 -27.54 20.66 5.93
N GLU A 259 -28.33 20.83 6.98
CA GLU A 259 -29.64 20.21 7.15
C GLU A 259 -30.68 21.32 7.27
N VAL A 260 -31.55 21.46 6.27
CA VAL A 260 -32.63 22.46 6.28
C VAL A 260 -33.82 21.89 7.03
N THR A 261 -34.27 22.60 8.07
CA THR A 261 -35.42 22.25 8.92
C THR A 261 -36.52 23.31 8.88
#